data_AF-F0IFI3-F1
#
_entry.id   AF-F0IFI3-F1
#
_cell.length_a   1.000
_cell.length_b   1.000
_cell.length_c   1.000
_cell.angle_alpha   90.00
_cell.angle_beta   90.00
_cell.angle_gamma   90.00
#
_symmetry.space_group_name_H-M   'P 1'
#
loop_
_entity.id
_entity.type
_entity.pdbx_description
1 polymer ?
#
loop_
_entity_poly.entity_id
_entity_poly.type
_entity_poly.pdbx_seq_one_letter_code
_entity_poly.pdbx_strand_id
1 'polypeptide(L)'
;MIDFQFYIRKYAYTIGFVAFGIWMLFFDSNSWISHRKLNKEIEGLKRQKEFLQKEIAKDRKAIKEINTYEGREKFGRENYYFKRDNEDIFIIEYDTIK
;
A
#
# COMPACT_ATOMS: atom_id res chain seq x y z
N MET A 1 37.74 21.69 47.59
CA MET A 1 36.54 20.95 47.15
C MET A 1 35.89 21.85 46.12
N ILE A 2 35.87 21.47 44.84
CA ILE A 2 35.38 22.36 43.79
C ILE A 2 33.87 22.53 44.02
N ASP A 3 33.43 23.77 44.25
CA ASP A 3 32.04 24.09 44.57
C ASP A 3 31.15 23.85 43.35
N PHE A 4 30.68 22.61 43.22
CA PHE A 4 29.76 22.16 42.16
C PHE A 4 28.54 23.10 42.03
N GLN A 5 28.06 23.63 43.16
CA GLN A 5 26.99 24.63 43.25
C GLN A 5 27.32 25.94 42.52
N PHE A 6 28.57 26.42 42.60
CA PHE A 6 29.02 27.63 41.92
C PHE A 6 29.06 27.43 40.40
N TYR A 7 29.54 26.26 39.97
CA TYR A 7 29.62 25.92 38.55
C TYR A 7 28.23 25.81 37.91
N ILE A 8 27.28 25.16 38.57
CA ILE A 8 25.88 25.06 38.12
C ILE A 8 25.27 26.46 37.93
N ARG A 9 25.44 27.39 38.89
CA ARG A 9 24.88 28.75 38.77
C ARG A 9 25.55 29.58 37.67
N LYS A 10 26.87 29.44 37.48
CA LYS A 10 27.63 30.15 36.45
C LYS A 10 27.25 29.71 35.03
N TYR A 11 27.00 28.42 34.83
CA TYR A 11 26.67 27.84 33.50
C TYR A 11 25.19 27.47 33.35
N ALA A 12 24.32 27.90 34.27
CA ALA A 12 22.90 27.52 34.30
C ALA A 12 22.19 27.77 32.96
N TYR A 13 22.46 28.91 32.30
CA TYR A 13 21.88 29.24 31.00
C TYR A 13 22.39 28.33 29.89
N THR A 14 23.69 27.99 29.89
CA THR A 14 24.29 27.07 28.91
C THR A 14 23.78 25.65 29.11
N ILE A 15 23.69 25.19 30.36
CA ILE A 15 23.15 23.87 30.71
C ILE A 15 21.68 23.79 30.34
N GLY A 16 20.89 24.85 30.62
CA GLY A 16 19.49 24.95 30.23
C GLY A 16 19.31 24.90 28.72
N PHE A 17 20.14 25.61 27.95
CA PHE A 17 20.11 25.58 26.49
C PHE A 17 20.49 24.21 25.92
N VAL A 18 21.52 23.56 26.47
CA VAL A 18 21.93 22.22 26.04
C VAL A 18 20.86 21.18 26.41
N ALA A 19 20.29 21.25 27.61
CA ALA A 19 19.20 20.38 28.04
C ALA A 19 17.96 20.60 27.18
N PHE A 20 17.62 21.84 26.85
CA PHE A 20 16.53 22.19 25.93
C PHE A 20 16.82 21.69 24.51
N GLY A 21 18.05 21.81 24.02
CA GLY A 21 18.46 21.28 22.72
C GLY A 21 18.37 19.75 22.68
N ILE A 22 18.83 19.06 23.71
CA ILE A 22 18.68 17.60 23.85
C ILE A 22 17.19 17.23 23.92
N TRP A 23 16.38 17.97 24.67
CA TRP A 23 14.94 17.73 24.75
C TRP A 23 14.25 17.94 23.39
N MET A 24 14.59 19.00 22.66
CA MET A 24 14.08 19.25 21.31
C MET A 24 14.59 18.23 20.27
N LEU A 25 15.71 17.55 20.50
CA LEU A 25 16.22 16.54 19.57
C LEU A 25 15.66 15.14 19.84
N PHE A 26 15.47 14.79 21.11
CA PHE A 26 15.06 13.43 21.52
C PHE A 26 13.57 13.30 21.87
N PHE A 27 12.95 14.36 22.40
CA PHE A 27 11.56 14.35 22.87
C PHE A 27 10.60 15.18 22.02
N ASP A 28 11.09 16.17 21.26
CA ASP A 28 10.23 16.85 20.28
C ASP A 28 9.92 15.92 19.10
N SER A 29 8.80 16.18 18.43
CA SER A 29 8.09 15.32 17.49
C SER A 29 8.89 14.90 16.25
N ASN A 30 10.12 15.40 16.08
CA ASN A 30 11.05 15.04 15.00
C ASN A 30 11.76 13.69 15.24
N SER A 31 11.08 12.74 15.90
CA SER A 31 11.66 11.43 16.15
C SER A 31 12.04 10.76 14.83
N TRP A 32 13.25 10.21 14.78
CA TRP A 32 13.72 9.34 13.70
C TRP A 32 12.74 8.17 13.43
N ILE A 33 12.01 7.74 14.45
CA ILE A 33 11.01 6.68 14.38
C ILE A 33 9.79 7.13 13.55
N SER A 34 9.36 8.39 13.69
CA SER A 34 8.25 8.99 12.93
C SER A 34 8.57 8.99 11.44
N HIS A 35 9.78 9.42 11.07
CA HIS A 35 10.25 9.40 9.67
C HIS A 35 10.33 7.99 9.10
N ARG A 36 10.81 7.01 9.88
CA ARG A 36 10.81 5.60 9.45
C ARG A 36 9.41 5.05 9.23
N LYS A 37 8.45 5.38 10.09
CA LYS A 37 7.05 4.96 9.93
C LYS A 37 6.45 5.57 8.66
N LEU A 38 6.66 6.86 8.45
CA LEU A 38 6.17 7.57 7.28
C LEU A 38 6.78 7.01 5.98
N ASN A 39 8.08 6.73 5.97
CA ASN A 39 8.73 6.12 4.80
C ASN A 39 8.17 4.73 4.48
N LYS A 40 7.91 3.90 5.49
CA LYS A 40 7.25 2.59 5.29
C LYS A 40 5.85 2.74 4.71
N GLU A 41 5.10 3.74 5.18
CA GLU A 41 3.77 4.05 4.67
C GLU A 41 3.83 4.50 3.21
N ILE A 42 4.76 5.41 2.86
CA ILE A 42 5.01 5.85 1.49
C ILE A 42 5.34 4.67 0.57
N GLU A 43 6.22 3.76 1.00
CA GLU A 43 6.53 2.57 0.23
C GLU A 43 5.32 1.64 0.06
N GLY A 44 4.52 1.48 1.12
CA GLY A 44 3.28 0.71 1.07
C GLY A 44 2.28 1.28 0.07
N LEU A 45 2.11 2.61 0.05
CA LEU A 45 1.26 3.31 -0.90
C LEU A 45 1.79 3.20 -2.34
N LYS A 46 3.10 3.30 -2.55
CA LYS A 46 3.72 3.11 -3.87
C LYS A 46 3.48 1.70 -4.42
N ARG A 47 3.70 0.66 -3.60
CA ARG A 47 3.43 -0.73 -4.00
C ARG A 47 1.96 -0.95 -4.37
N GLN A 48 1.04 -0.42 -3.57
CA GLN A 48 -0.40 -0.49 -3.85
C GLN A 48 -0.75 0.22 -5.17
N LYS A 49 -0.19 1.41 -5.40
CA LYS A 49 -0.38 2.16 -6.64
C LYS A 49 0.09 1.36 -7.86
N GLU A 50 1.30 0.79 -7.80
CA GLU A 50 1.84 -0.03 -8.91
C GLU A 50 1.00 -1.27 -9.18
N PHE A 51 0.54 -1.95 -8.13
CA PHE A 51 -0.35 -3.10 -8.26
C PHE A 51 -1.66 -2.72 -8.95
N LEU A 52 -2.34 -1.67 -8.48
CA LEU A 52 -3.59 -1.19 -9.07
C LEU A 52 -3.41 -0.74 -10.52
N GLN A 53 -2.30 -0.08 -10.85
CA GLN A 53 -2.01 0.30 -12.23
C GLN A 53 -1.85 -0.91 -13.16
N LYS A 54 -1.26 -2.00 -12.67
CA LYS A 54 -1.13 -3.26 -13.41
C LYS A 54 -2.49 -3.94 -13.63
N GLU A 55 -3.32 -4.03 -12.60
CA GLU A 55 -4.68 -4.58 -12.71
C GLU A 55 -5.53 -3.75 -13.67
N ILE A 56 -5.51 -2.42 -13.57
CA ILE A 56 -6.22 -1.53 -14.51
C ILE A 56 -5.76 -1.78 -15.96
N ALA A 57 -4.46 -1.99 -16.19
CA ALA A 57 -3.94 -2.27 -17.53
C ALA A 57 -4.42 -3.63 -18.06
N LYS A 58 -4.51 -4.64 -17.19
CA LYS A 58 -5.05 -5.97 -17.51
C LYS A 58 -6.55 -5.89 -17.80
N ASP A 59 -7.32 -5.23 -16.95
CA ASP A 59 -8.77 -5.07 -17.12
C ASP A 59 -9.10 -4.29 -18.38
N ARG A 60 -8.33 -3.25 -18.72
CA ARG A 60 -8.50 -2.52 -19.98
C ARG A 60 -8.31 -3.42 -21.20
N LYS A 61 -7.37 -4.37 -21.16
CA LYS A 61 -7.19 -5.35 -22.23
C LYS A 61 -8.38 -6.30 -22.31
N ALA A 62 -8.81 -6.85 -21.17
CA ALA A 62 -9.98 -7.73 -21.10
C ALA A 62 -11.26 -7.03 -21.61
N ILE A 63 -11.52 -5.79 -21.19
CA ILE A 63 -12.65 -4.99 -21.67
C ILE A 63 -12.56 -4.77 -23.18
N LYS A 64 -11.37 -4.51 -23.71
CA LYS A 64 -11.19 -4.33 -25.16
C LYS A 64 -11.52 -5.62 -25.93
N GLU A 65 -11.12 -6.77 -25.40
CA GLU A 65 -11.46 -8.08 -25.97
C GLU A 65 -12.97 -8.32 -25.92
N ILE A 66 -13.59 -8.10 -24.75
CA ILE A 66 -15.04 -8.25 -24.55
C ILE A 66 -15.83 -7.26 -25.41
N ASN A 67 -15.35 -6.06 -25.68
CA ASN A 67 -16.11 -5.06 -26.46
C ASN A 67 -16.32 -5.41 -27.93
N THR A 68 -15.65 -6.46 -28.44
CA THR A 68 -15.92 -7.00 -29.78
C THR A 68 -17.19 -7.87 -29.77
N TYR A 69 -17.83 -8.08 -30.93
CA TYR A 69 -19.01 -8.96 -31.00
C TYR A 69 -18.67 -10.38 -30.56
N GLU A 70 -17.59 -10.94 -31.10
CA GLU A 70 -17.07 -12.28 -30.75
C GLU A 70 -16.66 -12.36 -29.28
N GLY A 71 -16.02 -11.32 -28.75
CA GLY A 71 -15.62 -11.26 -27.35
C GLY A 71 -16.79 -11.22 -26.37
N ARG A 72 -17.86 -10.46 -26.68
CA ARG A 72 -19.10 -10.49 -25.87
C ARG A 72 -19.76 -11.85 -25.91
N GLU A 73 -19.86 -12.46 -27.08
CA GLU A 73 -20.47 -13.79 -27.23
C GLU A 73 -19.67 -14.84 -26.47
N LYS A 74 -18.34 -14.86 -26.62
CA LYS A 74 -17.46 -15.75 -25.87
C LYS A 74 -17.59 -15.55 -24.37
N PHE A 75 -17.54 -14.30 -23.90
CA PHE A 75 -17.66 -13.98 -22.48
C PHE A 75 -19.01 -14.41 -21.89
N GLY A 76 -20.11 -14.16 -22.60
CA GLY A 76 -21.46 -14.60 -22.21
C GLY A 76 -21.61 -16.12 -22.19
N ARG A 77 -20.97 -16.83 -23.12
CA ARG A 77 -20.97 -18.30 -23.17
C ARG A 77 -20.16 -18.92 -22.02
N GLU A 78 -18.96 -18.41 -21.77
CA GLU A 78 -18.05 -18.97 -20.75
C GLU A 78 -18.47 -18.64 -19.31
N ASN A 79 -18.99 -17.43 -19.05
CA ASN A 79 -19.29 -16.99 -17.68
C ASN A 79 -20.77 -17.12 -17.30
N TYR A 80 -21.68 -17.07 -18.29
CA TYR A 80 -23.12 -17.04 -18.06
C TYR A 80 -23.90 -18.11 -18.82
N TYR A 81 -23.20 -19.01 -19.55
CA TYR A 81 -23.80 -20.10 -20.33
C TYR A 81 -24.91 -19.64 -21.29
N PHE A 82 -24.76 -18.43 -21.86
CA PHE A 82 -25.71 -17.93 -22.85
C PHE A 82 -25.72 -18.82 -24.08
N LYS A 83 -26.93 -19.15 -24.56
CA LYS A 83 -27.18 -19.92 -25.80
C LYS A 83 -28.09 -19.17 -26.74
N ARG A 84 -28.04 -19.54 -28.01
CA ARG A 84 -29.06 -19.17 -28.99
C ARG A 84 -30.25 -20.12 -28.89
N ASP A 85 -31.41 -19.69 -29.35
CA ASP A 85 -32.66 -20.48 -29.25
C ASP A 85 -32.60 -21.83 -30.00
N ASN A 86 -31.70 -21.93 -30.99
CA ASN A 86 -31.49 -23.11 -31.83
C ASN A 86 -30.19 -23.87 -31.50
N GLU A 87 -29.66 -23.73 -30.28
CA GLU A 87 -28.40 -24.34 -29.87
C GLU A 87 -28.55 -25.12 -28.54
N ASP A 88 -27.93 -26.30 -28.49
CA ASP A 88 -27.84 -27.12 -27.28
C ASP A 88 -26.43 -27.01 -26.66
N ILE A 89 -26.37 -26.64 -25.38
CA ILE A 89 -25.11 -26.54 -24.62
C ILE A 89 -24.90 -27.85 -23.85
N PHE A 90 -23.71 -28.44 -24.00
CA PHE A 90 -23.26 -29.56 -23.18
C PHE A 90 -22.20 -29.09 -22.19
N ILE A 91 -22.45 -29.30 -20.89
CA ILE A 91 -21.46 -29.07 -19.83
C ILE A 91 -20.86 -30.43 -19.49
N ILE A 92 -19.56 -30.60 -19.73
CA ILE A 92 -18.85 -31.84 -19.43
C ILE A 92 -18.14 -31.67 -18.10
N GLU A 93 -18.71 -32.26 -17.04
CA GLU A 93 -18.05 -32.37 -15.74
C GLU A 93 -17.34 -33.71 -15.65
N TYR A 94 -16.04 -33.67 -15.38
CA TYR A 94 -15.29 -34.87 -15.03
C TYR A 94 -15.44 -35.07 -13.53
N ASP A 95 -16.20 -36.09 -13.14
CA ASP A 95 -16.17 -36.56 -11.76
C ASP A 95 -14.80 -37.20 -11.55
N THR A 96 -13.89 -36.50 -10.87
CA THR A 96 -12.65 -37.09 -10.39
C THR A 96 -13.04 -38.09 -9.32
N ILE A 97 -13.26 -39.34 -9.74
CA ILE A 97 -13.42 -40.49 -8.86
C ILE A 97 -12.28 -40.42 -7.83
N LYS A 98 -12.67 -40.28 -6.55
CA LYS A 98 -11.76 -40.18 -5.40
C LYS A 98 -10.87 -41.40 -5.24
#